data_AF-A0A6L9ZMV1-F1
#
_entry.id   AF-A0A6L9ZMV1-F1
#
_cell.length_a   1.000
_cell.length_b   1.000
_cell.length_c   1.000
_cell.angle_alpha   90.00
_cell.angle_beta   90.00
_cell.angle_gamma   90.00
#
_symmetry.space_group_name_H-M   'P 1'
#
loop_
_entity.id
_entity.type
_entity.pdbx_description
1 polymer ?
#
loop_
_entity_poly.entity_id
_entity_poly.type
_entity_poly.pdbx_seq_one_letter_code
_entity_poly.pdbx_strand_id
1 'polypeptide(L)' 'MKIVWTRLAVYNLSTADRLRLLEALQQMVNEGVEIEVDSEVIPISEINESELAWQDYLAGRDRGISSKELKLKLFGEKID' A
#
# COMPACT_ATOMS: atom_id res chain seq x y z
N MET A 1 8.36 -9.24 -0.13
CA MET A 1 7.30 -10.10 0.45
C MET A 1 7.36 -9.99 1.98
N LYS A 2 6.72 -8.97 2.57
CA LYS A 2 6.82 -8.64 4.02
C LYS A 2 5.48 -8.71 4.77
N ILE A 3 4.38 -9.03 4.09
CA ILE A 3 3.01 -8.90 4.63
C ILE A 3 2.60 -10.11 5.50
N VAL A 4 3.24 -11.27 5.32
CA VAL A 4 2.86 -12.51 6.04
C VAL A 4 3.50 -12.60 7.44
N TRP A 5 4.66 -11.99 7.64
CA TRP A 5 5.41 -12.07 8.90
C TRP A 5 4.84 -11.20 10.02
N THR A 6 4.23 -10.06 9.69
CA THR A 6 3.63 -9.16 10.68
C THR A 6 2.36 -9.72 11.30
N ARG A 7 1.57 -10.52 10.55
CA ARG A 7 0.39 -11.20 11.12
C ARG A 7 0.76 -12.20 12.21
N LEU A 8 1.81 -13.01 12.03
CA LEU A 8 2.17 -14.05 13.01
C LEU A 8 2.76 -13.50 14.32
N ALA A 9 3.52 -12.40 14.25
CA ALA A 9 4.20 -11.85 15.42
C ALA A 9 3.23 -11.30 16.49
N VAL A 10 2.08 -10.75 16.06
CA VAL A 10 1.09 -10.14 16.97
C VAL A 10 0.30 -11.19 17.76
N TYR A 11 0.06 -12.38 17.18
CA TYR A 11 -0.72 -13.44 17.85
C TYR A 11 0.03 -14.08 19.04
N ASN A 12 1.36 -14.12 19.01
CA ASN A 12 2.20 -14.71 20.07
C ASN A 12 2.58 -13.74 21.19
N LEU A 13 2.05 -12.52 21.19
CA LEU A 13 2.30 -11.55 22.26
C LEU A 13 1.60 -11.96 23.55
N SER A 14 2.23 -11.72 24.70
CA SER A 14 1.54 -11.81 25.98
C SER A 14 0.44 -10.74 26.07
N THR A 15 -0.51 -10.90 26.98
CA THR A 15 -1.55 -9.88 27.21
C THR A 15 -0.94 -8.52 27.58
N ALA A 16 0.17 -8.51 28.34
CA ALA A 16 0.88 -7.30 28.69
C ALA A 16 1.51 -6.61 27.47
N ASP A 17 2.10 -7.38 26.56
CA ASP A 17 2.71 -6.83 25.34
C ASP A 17 1.66 -6.34 24.34
N ARG A 18 0.50 -7.00 24.27
CA ARG A 18 -0.64 -6.51 23.47
C ARG A 18 -1.16 -5.17 23.97
N LEU A 19 -1.24 -4.97 25.28
CA LEU A 19 -1.67 -3.70 25.87
C LEU A 19 -0.67 -2.58 25.60
N ARG A 20 0.64 -2.86 25.77
CA ARG A 20 1.70 -1.89 25.44
C ARG A 20 1.71 -1.52 23.95
N LEU A 21 1.51 -2.50 23.08
CA LEU A 21 1.40 -2.27 21.64
C LEU A 21 0.19 -1.40 21.32
N LEU A 22 -0.96 -1.64 21.97
CA LEU A 22 -2.16 -0.84 21.78
C LEU A 22 -1.93 0.62 22.20
N GLU A 23 -1.31 0.85 23.36
CA GLU A 23 -0.96 2.19 23.84
C GLU A 23 -0.01 2.92 22.88
N ALA A 24 1.03 2.23 22.40
CA ALA A 24 1.98 2.77 21.43
C ALA A 24 1.30 3.14 20.09
N LEU A 25 0.43 2.27 19.58
CA LEU A 25 -0.32 2.53 18.36
C LEU A 25 -1.30 3.71 18.54
N GLN A 26 -1.93 3.81 19.70
CA GLN A 26 -2.85 4.89 20.02
C GLN A 26 -2.13 6.25 20.10
N GLN A 27 -0.88 6.27 20.59
CA GLN A 27 -0.02 7.46 20.54
C GLN A 27 0.32 7.83 19.09
N MET A 28 0.74 6.86 18.26
CA MET A 28 1.10 7.10 16.86
C MET A 28 -0.08 7.60 16.01
N VAL A 29 -1.30 7.15 16.28
CA VAL A 29 -2.51 7.62 15.56
C VAL A 29 -2.85 9.07 15.95
N ASN A 30 -2.60 9.44 17.20
CA ASN A 30 -2.85 10.81 17.69
C ASN A 30 -1.76 11.81 17.29
N GLU A 31 -0.56 11.33 16.97
CA GLU A 31 0.51 12.09 16.31
C GLU A 31 0.26 12.21 14.81
N GLY A 32 -0.98 12.51 14.42
CA GLY A 32 -1.38 12.69 13.02
C GLY A 32 -0.33 13.53 12.30
N VAL A 33 0.42 12.87 11.40
CA VAL A 33 1.41 13.55 10.58
C VAL A 33 0.60 14.52 9.73
N GLU A 34 0.71 15.81 10.01
CA GLU A 34 0.37 16.85 9.05
C GLU A 34 1.33 16.66 7.88
N ILE A 35 0.92 15.80 6.95
CA ILE A 35 1.48 15.80 5.62
C ILE A 35 0.98 17.14 5.06
N GLU A 36 1.90 18.07 4.77
CA GLU A 36 1.60 19.14 3.83
C GLU A 36 1.09 18.43 2.57
N VAL A 37 -0.23 18.32 2.46
CA VAL A 37 -0.87 17.98 1.22
C VAL A 37 -0.65 19.23 0.40
N ASP A 38 0.52 19.29 -0.26
CA ASP A 38 0.67 20.13 -1.41
C ASP A 38 -0.58 19.88 -2.24
N SER A 39 -1.29 20.94 -2.59
CA SER A 39 -2.59 20.83 -3.27
C SER A 39 -2.34 20.35 -4.68
N GLU A 40 -1.91 19.10 -4.82
CA GLU A 40 -1.64 18.42 -6.05
C GLU A 40 -2.99 18.25 -6.73
N VAL A 41 -3.27 19.20 -7.62
CA VAL A 41 -4.47 19.20 -8.43
C VAL A 41 -4.31 18.06 -9.42
N ILE A 42 -4.91 16.91 -9.10
CA ILE A 42 -4.98 15.78 -10.01
C ILE A 42 -5.81 16.22 -11.23
N PRO A 43 -5.23 16.21 -12.45
CA PRO A 43 -5.97 16.52 -13.67
C PRO A 43 -7.15 15.57 -13.89
N ILE A 44 -8.24 16.09 -14.45
CA ILE A 44 -9.43 15.28 -14.81
C ILE A 44 -9.07 14.11 -15.74
N SER A 45 -8.05 14.29 -16.59
CA SER A 45 -7.55 13.22 -17.47
C SER A 45 -7.00 12.03 -16.67
N GLU A 46 -6.23 12.28 -15.62
CA GLU A 46 -5.65 11.22 -14.77
C GLU A 46 -6.73 10.48 -13.98
N ILE A 47 -7.78 11.19 -13.55
CA ILE A 47 -8.96 10.59 -12.91
C ILE A 47 -9.70 9.69 -13.91
N ASN A 48 -9.91 10.15 -15.13
CA ASN A 48 -10.58 9.38 -16.17
C ASN A 48 -9.78 8.14 -16.57
N GLU A 49 -8.45 8.25 -16.69
CA GLU A 49 -7.56 7.12 -16.97
C GLU A 49 -7.61 6.08 -15.85
N SER A 50 -7.64 6.53 -14.60
CA SER A 50 -7.76 5.67 -13.43
C SER A 50 -9.10 4.94 -13.39
N GLU A 51 -10.20 5.62 -13.70
CA GLU A 51 -11.54 5.01 -13.78
C GLU A 51 -11.61 3.96 -14.89
N LEU A 52 -11.04 4.23 -16.06
CA LEU A 52 -11.00 3.25 -17.15
C LEU A 52 -10.19 2.01 -16.76
N ALA A 53 -9.01 2.19 -16.16
CA ALA A 53 -8.20 1.09 -15.67
C ALA A 53 -8.96 0.24 -14.63
N TRP A 54 -9.71 0.89 -13.74
CA TRP A 54 -10.54 0.22 -12.75
C TRP A 54 -11.66 -0.61 -13.38
N GLN A 55 -12.37 -0.05 -14.35
CA GLN A 55 -13.43 -0.77 -15.08
C GLN A 55 -12.87 -1.96 -15.87
N ASP A 56 -11.68 -1.84 -16.44
CA ASP A 56 -11.01 -2.94 -17.14
C ASP A 56 -10.56 -4.06 -16.21
N TYR A 57 -10.07 -3.71 -15.01
CA TYR A 57 -9.78 -4.69 -13.96
C TYR A 57 -11.05 -5.45 -13.52
N LEU A 58 -12.13 -4.72 -13.22
CA LEU A 58 -13.40 -5.33 -12.82
C LEU A 58 -13.99 -6.23 -13.91
N ALA A 59 -13.85 -5.85 -15.17
CA ALA A 59 -14.30 -6.64 -16.30
C ALA A 59 -13.37 -7.82 -16.66
N GLY A 60 -12.26 -8.01 -15.95
CA GLY A 60 -11.26 -9.04 -16.24
C GLY A 60 -10.53 -8.85 -17.57
N ARG A 61 -10.60 -7.64 -18.15
CA ARG A 61 -9.86 -7.24 -19.35
C ARG A 61 -8.42 -6.89 -19.01
N ASP A 62 -8.19 -6.35 -17.81
CA ASP A 62 -6.85 -6.17 -17.27
C ASP A 62 -6.38 -7.44 -16.56
N ARG A 63 -5.31 -8.05 -17.09
CA ARG A 63 -4.65 -9.24 -16.51
C ARG A 63 -3.55 -8.85 -15.52
N GLY A 64 -3.33 -7.55 -15.32
CA GLY A 64 -2.20 -6.99 -14.62
C GLY A 64 -0.88 -7.25 -15.34
N ILE A 65 0.21 -6.89 -14.67
CA ILE A 65 1.57 -7.26 -15.07
C ILE A 65 2.22 -8.06 -13.95
N SER A 66 3.10 -8.98 -14.30
CA SER A 66 3.87 -9.72 -13.31
C SER A 66 4.81 -8.79 -12.52
N SER A 67 5.18 -9.19 -11.31
CA SER A 67 6.16 -8.43 -10.52
C SER A 67 7.50 -8.27 -11.25
N LYS A 68 7.88 -9.24 -12.09
CA LYS A 68 9.10 -9.16 -12.92
C LYS A 68 8.98 -8.06 -13.98
N GLU A 69 7.84 -8.00 -14.67
CA GLU A 69 7.57 -6.97 -15.68
C GLU A 69 7.46 -5.57 -15.06
N LEU A 70 6.82 -5.45 -13.89
CA LEU A 70 6.74 -4.18 -13.16
C LEU A 70 8.14 -3.68 -12.77
N LYS A 71 8.98 -4.56 -12.22
CA LYS A 71 10.36 -4.22 -11.85
C LYS A 71 11.17 -3.78 -13.07
N LEU A 72 10.99 -4.44 -14.22
CA LEU A 72 11.65 -4.04 -15.46
C LEU A 72 11.21 -2.63 -15.91
N LYS A 73 9.91 -2.33 -15.84
CA LYS A 73 9.39 -0.99 -16.20
C LYS A 73 9.91 0.13 -15.29
N LEU A 74 10.02 -0.13 -13.99
CA LEU A 74 10.40 0.88 -13.01
C LEU A 74 11.92 1.09 -12.92
N PHE A 75 12.70 0.02 -13.04
CA PHE A 75 14.14 0.05 -12.76
C PHE A 75 15.01 -0.25 -13.99
N GLY A 76 14.42 -0.62 -15.14
CA GLY A 76 15.15 -0.86 -16.38
C GLY A 76 16.02 -2.12 -16.39
N GLU A 77 16.14 -2.86 -15.29
CA GLU A 77 17.02 -4.02 -15.16
C GLU A 77 16.26 -5.35 -15.25
N LYS A 78 16.80 -6.28 -16.05
CA LYS A 78 16.49 -7.71 -15.90
C LYS A 78 17.21 -8.18 -14.65
N ILE A 79 16.50 -8.22 -13.53
CA ILE A 79 17.00 -8.92 -12.34
C ILE A 79 16.94 -10.42 -12.67
N ASP A 80 18.12 -11.01 -12.85
CA ASP A 80 18.33 -12.46 -13.03
C ASP A 80 17.90 -13.26 -11.78
#